data_AF-A0A6G7WJ30-F1
#
_entry.id   AF-A0A6G7WJ30-F1
#
_cell.length_a   1.000
_cell.length_b   1.000
_cell.length_c   1.000
_cell.angle_alpha   90.00
_cell.angle_beta   90.00
_cell.angle_gamma   90.00
#
_symmetry.space_group_name_H-M   'P 1'
#
loop_
_entity.id
_entity.type
_entity.pdbx_description
1 polymer ?
#
loop_
_entity_poly.entity_id
_entity_poly.type
_entity_poly.pdbx_seq_one_letter_code
_entity_poly.pdbx_strand_id
1 'polypeptide(L)'
;MGLFDFFKSKKEPVKPAKTTESSRTLGSDVKFEIRLTNRQMDADQATVDRIAEVIIAEDPFVKPFQGKMDADFREGERRTFEYENVTTMNVSLEPDFTLVIEGITLGKVPADKITAIKPYYQSNMATIYVYVIGGRSKQRVAGELVEYESPYGLDIYMQFN
;
A
#
# COMPACT_ATOMS: atom_id res chain seq x y z
N MET A 1 62.32 -1.11 -27.72
CA MET A 1 62.89 -0.25 -26.66
C MET A 1 62.37 1.15 -26.90
N GLY A 2 61.77 1.94 -26.01
CA GLY A 2 61.40 1.87 -24.59
C GLY A 2 60.31 2.96 -24.38
N LEU A 3 59.37 2.79 -23.45
CA LEU A 3 59.47 3.11 -22.02
C LEU A 3 59.40 4.61 -21.69
N PHE A 4 58.28 5.00 -21.05
CA PHE A 4 58.12 6.10 -20.06
C PHE A 4 58.34 7.55 -20.57
N ASP A 5 57.74 8.61 -20.07
CA ASP A 5 56.76 8.89 -19.00
C ASP A 5 56.42 10.40 -19.18
N PHE A 6 55.60 10.95 -18.28
CA PHE A 6 55.59 12.37 -17.89
C PHE A 6 54.79 13.34 -18.79
N PHE A 7 53.47 13.35 -18.60
CA PHE A 7 52.75 14.62 -18.55
C PHE A 7 52.24 14.86 -17.12
N LYS A 8 53.03 15.61 -16.35
CA LYS A 8 52.68 16.15 -15.03
C LYS A 8 52.19 17.60 -15.15
N SER A 9 50.96 17.81 -14.69
CA SER A 9 50.42 19.00 -14.00
C SER A 9 50.32 20.32 -14.82
N LYS A 10 49.34 21.22 -14.62
CA LYS A 10 48.49 21.52 -13.46
C LYS A 10 47.07 21.91 -13.92
N LYS A 11 46.05 21.43 -13.23
CA LYS A 11 44.66 21.93 -13.30
C LYS A 11 44.47 22.99 -12.22
N GLU A 12 44.04 24.18 -12.59
CA GLU A 12 43.39 25.12 -11.66
C GLU A 12 41.90 24.76 -11.52
N PRO A 13 41.31 24.88 -10.33
CA PRO A 13 39.94 24.47 -10.08
C PRO A 13 38.93 25.53 -10.56
N VAL A 14 38.12 25.17 -11.56
CA VAL A 14 36.91 25.94 -11.92
C VAL A 14 35.85 25.68 -10.83
N LYS A 15 35.45 26.75 -10.14
CA LYS A 15 34.34 26.73 -9.17
C LYS A 15 33.04 26.37 -9.90
N PRO A 16 32.24 25.41 -9.42
CA PRO A 16 30.99 25.08 -10.06
C PRO A 16 29.98 26.23 -9.90
N ALA A 17 29.26 26.50 -10.98
CA ALA A 17 28.12 27.41 -11.00
C ALA A 17 27.10 26.99 -9.94
N LYS A 18 26.49 27.97 -9.27
CA LYS A 18 25.29 27.76 -8.47
C LYS A 18 24.17 27.34 -9.43
N THR A 19 23.97 26.03 -9.57
CA THR A 19 22.72 25.50 -10.09
C THR A 19 21.67 25.85 -9.06
N THR A 20 20.78 26.77 -9.40
CA THR A 20 19.50 26.93 -8.71
C THR A 20 18.70 25.67 -9.01
N GLU A 21 19.01 24.59 -8.29
CA GLU A 21 18.11 23.45 -8.20
C GLU A 21 16.91 23.93 -7.40
N SER A 22 15.91 24.40 -8.14
CA SER A 22 14.52 24.24 -7.75
C SER A 22 14.27 22.74 -7.57
N SER A 23 14.73 22.20 -6.45
CA SER A 23 14.05 21.06 -5.85
C SER A 23 12.72 21.61 -5.38
N ARG A 24 11.72 21.59 -6.28
CA ARG A 24 10.36 21.37 -5.82
C ARG A 24 10.41 19.99 -5.20
N THR A 25 10.71 19.93 -3.91
CA THR A 25 10.22 18.87 -3.06
C THR A 25 8.74 18.74 -3.39
N LEU A 26 8.35 17.65 -4.05
CA LEU A 26 6.98 17.13 -4.09
C LEU A 26 6.61 16.66 -2.67
N GLY A 27 6.89 17.48 -1.67
CA GLY A 27 6.38 17.36 -0.31
C GLY A 27 5.10 18.17 -0.28
N SER A 28 4.03 17.60 -0.83
CA SER A 28 2.73 17.97 -0.29
C SER A 28 2.73 17.45 1.14
N ASP A 29 2.90 18.36 2.11
CA ASP A 29 2.81 17.99 3.51
C ASP A 29 1.48 17.29 3.73
N VAL A 30 1.52 16.06 4.23
CA VAL A 30 0.32 15.30 4.58
C VAL A 30 -0.55 16.15 5.50
N LYS A 31 -1.75 16.49 5.04
CA LYS A 31 -2.71 17.33 5.78
C LYS A 31 -3.62 16.50 6.66
N PHE A 32 -3.98 15.31 6.20
CA PHE A 32 -4.89 14.42 6.91
C PHE A 32 -4.70 12.98 6.45
N GLU A 33 -4.78 12.06 7.42
CA GLU A 33 -4.77 10.63 7.17
C GLU A 33 -5.88 9.96 7.96
N ILE A 34 -6.51 8.95 7.35
CA ILE A 34 -7.48 8.11 8.00
C ILE A 34 -7.35 6.67 7.53
N ARG A 35 -7.52 5.75 8.48
CA ARG A 35 -7.71 4.32 8.21
C ARG A 35 -9.16 3.94 8.44
N LEU A 36 -9.71 3.21 7.49
CA LEU A 36 -11.03 2.60 7.51
C LEU A 36 -10.88 1.09 7.30
N THR A 37 -11.91 0.34 7.66
CA THR A 37 -12.01 -1.10 7.40
C THR A 37 -13.33 -1.40 6.71
N ASN A 38 -13.41 -2.50 5.97
CA ASN A 38 -14.67 -2.95 5.37
C ASN A 38 -15.80 -3.10 6.41
N ARG A 39 -15.49 -3.42 7.67
CA ARG A 39 -16.46 -3.56 8.78
C ARG A 39 -17.16 -2.25 9.15
N GLN A 40 -16.62 -1.12 8.72
CA GLN A 40 -17.21 0.19 8.94
C GLN A 40 -18.07 0.63 7.75
N MET A 41 -18.18 -0.17 6.70
CA MET A 41 -18.93 0.14 5.49
C MET A 41 -20.24 -0.65 5.46
N ASP A 42 -21.14 -0.25 4.56
CA ASP A 42 -22.45 -0.88 4.38
C ASP A 42 -22.41 -2.18 3.52
N ALA A 43 -21.24 -2.56 2.99
CA ALA A 43 -21.09 -3.78 2.19
C ALA A 43 -21.27 -5.06 3.01
N ASP A 44 -21.88 -6.07 2.38
CA ASP A 44 -21.89 -7.43 2.88
C ASP A 44 -20.56 -8.16 2.60
N GLN A 45 -20.38 -9.30 3.26
CA GLN A 45 -19.16 -10.10 3.12
C GLN A 45 -18.94 -10.58 1.68
N ALA A 46 -20.01 -10.90 0.94
CA ALA A 46 -19.89 -11.35 -0.45
C ALA A 46 -19.31 -10.26 -1.36
N THR A 47 -19.67 -9.00 -1.13
CA THR A 47 -19.09 -7.84 -1.84
C THR A 47 -17.63 -7.67 -1.49
N VAL A 48 -17.27 -7.82 -0.20
CA VAL A 48 -15.89 -7.73 0.27
C VAL A 48 -15.02 -8.83 -0.35
N ASP A 49 -15.50 -10.07 -0.36
CA ASP A 49 -14.79 -11.20 -0.94
C ASP A 49 -14.55 -10.98 -2.44
N ARG A 50 -15.57 -10.52 -3.17
CA ARG A 50 -15.45 -10.19 -4.60
C ARG A 50 -14.42 -9.10 -4.87
N ILE A 51 -14.40 -8.04 -4.05
CA ILE A 51 -13.38 -6.98 -4.18
C ILE A 51 -11.98 -7.55 -3.94
N ALA A 52 -11.80 -8.33 -2.86
CA ALA A 52 -10.51 -8.93 -2.54
C ALA A 52 -10.01 -9.84 -3.67
N GLU A 53 -10.89 -10.68 -4.22
CA GLU A 53 -10.56 -11.56 -5.35
C GLU A 53 -10.11 -10.79 -6.59
N VAL A 54 -10.75 -9.67 -6.91
CA VAL A 54 -10.33 -8.82 -8.04
C VAL A 54 -8.97 -8.17 -7.77
N ILE A 55 -8.75 -7.63 -6.56
CA ILE A 55 -7.45 -7.05 -6.18
C ILE A 55 -6.33 -8.10 -6.31
N ILE A 56 -6.58 -9.34 -5.85
CA ILE A 56 -5.62 -10.44 -5.95
C ILE A 56 -5.37 -10.85 -7.41
N ALA A 57 -6.42 -10.93 -8.23
CA ALA A 57 -6.31 -11.35 -9.62
C ALA A 57 -5.56 -10.34 -10.50
N GLU A 58 -5.69 -9.04 -10.21
CA GLU A 58 -5.09 -7.96 -10.99
C GLU A 58 -3.64 -7.62 -10.57
N ASP A 59 -3.14 -8.12 -9.43
CA ASP A 59 -1.75 -7.90 -9.00
C ASP A 59 -0.81 -8.98 -9.58
N PRO A 60 0.00 -8.66 -10.62
CA PRO A 60 0.88 -9.64 -11.26
C PRO A 60 2.08 -10.02 -10.38
N PHE A 61 2.29 -9.32 -9.26
CA PHE A 61 3.40 -9.55 -8.33
C PHE A 61 2.97 -10.28 -7.06
N VAL A 62 1.72 -10.76 -6.99
CA VAL A 62 1.22 -11.58 -5.88
C VAL A 62 2.19 -12.74 -5.61
N LYS A 63 2.65 -12.83 -4.36
CA LYS A 63 3.44 -13.93 -3.83
C LYS A 63 2.68 -14.54 -2.66
N PRO A 64 1.97 -15.67 -2.86
CA PRO A 64 1.26 -16.36 -1.79
C PRO A 64 2.18 -16.61 -0.59
N PHE A 65 1.71 -16.29 0.60
CA PHE A 65 2.49 -16.38 1.85
C PHE A 65 3.83 -15.65 1.78
N GLN A 66 3.89 -14.54 1.05
CA GLN A 66 5.11 -13.76 0.81
C GLN A 66 6.23 -14.57 0.11
N GLY A 67 5.88 -15.68 -0.56
CA GLY A 67 6.82 -16.59 -1.20
C GLY A 67 7.47 -17.61 -0.25
N LYS A 68 7.03 -17.69 1.01
CA LYS A 68 7.51 -18.70 1.97
C LYS A 68 7.02 -20.10 1.58
N MET A 69 7.92 -21.08 1.71
CA MET A 69 7.59 -22.50 1.74
C MET A 69 7.32 -22.95 3.19
N ASP A 70 6.71 -24.11 3.37
CA ASP A 70 6.36 -24.65 4.71
C ASP A 70 7.57 -24.76 5.67
N ALA A 71 8.76 -25.00 5.13
CA ALA A 71 10.02 -25.06 5.88
C ALA A 71 10.49 -23.68 6.40
N ASP A 72 10.02 -22.58 5.80
CA ASP A 72 10.42 -21.22 6.17
C ASP A 72 9.66 -20.70 7.39
N PHE A 73 8.55 -21.34 7.78
CA PHE A 73 7.75 -20.97 8.94
C PHE A 73 8.43 -21.40 10.24
N ARG A 74 8.70 -20.44 11.12
CA ARG A 74 9.37 -20.69 12.41
C ARG A 74 8.41 -20.58 13.59
N GLU A 75 8.70 -21.34 14.64
CA GLU A 75 7.97 -21.27 15.91
C GLU A 75 8.05 -19.85 16.47
N GLY A 76 6.92 -19.34 16.97
CA GLY A 76 6.83 -17.98 17.53
C GLY A 76 6.70 -16.85 16.49
N GLU A 77 6.80 -17.15 15.18
CA GLU A 77 6.41 -16.17 14.16
C GLU A 77 4.90 -15.90 14.22
N ARG A 78 4.53 -14.65 13.91
CA ARG A 78 3.14 -14.31 13.70
C ARG A 78 2.59 -15.07 12.49
N ARG A 79 1.29 -15.27 12.51
CA ARG A 79 0.53 -15.79 11.37
C ARG A 79 0.82 -14.97 10.11
N THR A 80 1.14 -15.68 9.02
CA THR A 80 1.36 -15.11 7.69
C THR A 80 0.13 -15.39 6.84
N PHE A 81 -0.49 -14.35 6.28
CA PHE A 81 -1.64 -14.49 5.38
C PHE A 81 -1.18 -14.72 3.94
N GLU A 82 -2.00 -15.43 3.17
CA GLU A 82 -1.68 -15.76 1.78
C GLU A 82 -1.45 -14.51 0.94
N TYR A 83 -2.27 -13.46 1.14
CA TYR A 83 -2.26 -12.24 0.32
C TYR A 83 -1.92 -10.96 1.10
N GLU A 84 -1.11 -11.09 2.14
CA GLU A 84 -0.87 -10.02 3.13
C GLU A 84 -0.30 -8.69 2.55
N ASN A 85 0.41 -8.75 1.43
CA ASN A 85 1.02 -7.58 0.79
C ASN A 85 0.27 -7.12 -0.48
N VAL A 86 -0.86 -7.76 -0.80
CA VAL A 86 -1.61 -7.43 -2.01
C VAL A 86 -2.38 -6.14 -1.77
N THR A 87 -2.18 -5.17 -2.64
CA THR A 87 -2.76 -3.83 -2.51
C THR A 87 -3.21 -3.28 -3.85
N THR A 88 -4.19 -2.38 -3.81
CA THR A 88 -4.58 -1.58 -4.97
C THR A 88 -4.66 -0.10 -4.62
N MET A 89 -4.38 0.74 -5.62
CA MET A 89 -4.68 2.17 -5.63
C MET A 89 -5.83 2.52 -6.57
N ASN A 90 -6.44 1.54 -7.23
CA ASN A 90 -7.60 1.73 -8.09
C ASN A 90 -8.86 1.91 -7.23
N VAL A 91 -8.94 3.08 -6.60
CA VAL A 91 -9.95 3.43 -5.61
C VAL A 91 -10.47 4.82 -5.92
N SER A 92 -11.79 4.97 -6.04
CA SER A 92 -12.45 6.27 -6.11
C SER A 92 -13.27 6.55 -4.86
N LEU A 93 -13.29 7.81 -4.47
CA LEU A 93 -14.19 8.35 -3.47
C LEU A 93 -15.13 9.34 -4.18
N GLU A 94 -16.37 8.91 -4.38
CA GLU A 94 -17.40 9.70 -5.05
C GLU A 94 -17.77 10.96 -4.22
N PRO A 95 -18.37 12.00 -4.82
CA PRO A 95 -18.72 13.25 -4.12
C PRO A 95 -19.67 13.08 -2.92
N ASP A 96 -20.43 11.99 -2.89
CA ASP A 96 -21.32 11.63 -1.78
C ASP A 96 -20.64 10.76 -0.72
N PHE A 97 -19.32 10.59 -0.82
CA PHE A 97 -18.44 9.76 0.00
C PHE A 97 -18.69 8.25 -0.12
N THR A 98 -19.15 7.79 -1.29
CA THR A 98 -19.16 6.37 -1.64
C THR A 98 -17.78 5.91 -2.09
N LEU A 99 -17.27 4.82 -1.51
CA LEU A 99 -16.02 4.18 -1.92
C LEU A 99 -16.27 3.10 -2.96
N VAL A 100 -15.52 3.18 -4.05
CA VAL A 100 -15.50 2.19 -5.13
C VAL A 100 -14.06 1.70 -5.28
N ILE A 101 -13.87 0.38 -5.28
CA ILE A 101 -12.56 -0.27 -5.35
C ILE A 101 -12.61 -1.25 -6.52
N GLU A 102 -11.65 -1.15 -7.44
CA GLU A 102 -11.62 -1.97 -8.66
C GLU A 102 -12.96 -1.95 -9.44
N GLY A 103 -13.63 -0.80 -9.44
CA GLY A 103 -14.94 -0.63 -10.09
C GLY A 103 -16.14 -1.25 -9.35
N ILE A 104 -15.94 -1.78 -8.14
CA ILE A 104 -17.01 -2.35 -7.30
C ILE A 104 -17.28 -1.43 -6.10
N THR A 105 -18.55 -1.11 -5.89
CA THR A 105 -18.98 -0.28 -4.75
C THR A 105 -18.83 -1.04 -3.43
N LEU A 106 -17.99 -0.53 -2.52
CA LEU A 106 -17.88 -1.02 -1.15
C LEU A 106 -18.92 -0.37 -0.22
N GLY A 107 -19.37 0.84 -0.55
CA GLY A 107 -20.41 1.55 0.20
C GLY A 107 -19.94 2.89 0.75
N LYS A 108 -20.75 3.48 1.61
CA LYS A 108 -20.57 4.85 2.06
C LYS A 108 -19.65 4.93 3.26
N VAL A 109 -18.75 5.92 3.26
CA VAL A 109 -17.95 6.24 4.45
C VAL A 109 -18.86 6.66 5.61
N PRO A 110 -18.64 6.18 6.85
CA PRO A 110 -19.45 6.56 7.99
C PRO A 110 -19.52 8.07 8.23
N ALA A 111 -20.68 8.56 8.67
CA ALA A 111 -20.93 9.99 8.84
C ALA A 111 -19.95 10.68 9.82
N ASP A 112 -19.51 9.97 10.86
CA ASP A 112 -18.49 10.46 11.81
C ASP A 112 -17.13 10.66 11.12
N LYS A 113 -16.79 9.82 10.14
CA LYS A 113 -15.55 9.93 9.35
C LYS A 113 -15.66 10.96 8.23
N ILE A 114 -16.82 11.06 7.58
CA ILE A 114 -17.10 12.11 6.58
C ILE A 114 -16.84 13.49 7.17
N THR A 115 -17.27 13.73 8.41
CA THR A 115 -17.07 15.02 9.09
C THR A 115 -15.59 15.39 9.19
N ALA A 116 -14.72 14.41 9.42
CA ALA A 116 -13.26 14.61 9.47
C ALA A 116 -12.62 14.76 8.09
N ILE A 117 -13.12 14.05 7.08
CA ILE A 117 -12.58 14.07 5.70
C ILE A 117 -12.97 15.32 4.93
N LYS A 118 -14.21 15.79 5.12
CA LYS A 118 -14.84 16.86 4.32
C LYS A 118 -14.02 18.14 4.19
N PRO A 119 -13.31 18.65 5.22
CA PRO A 119 -12.46 19.85 5.09
C PRO A 119 -11.32 19.67 4.08
N TYR A 120 -10.88 18.43 3.84
CA TYR A 120 -9.74 18.14 2.98
C TYR A 120 -10.13 17.76 1.55
N TYR A 121 -11.33 17.19 1.37
CA TYR A 121 -11.78 16.60 0.10
C TYR A 121 -11.80 17.56 -1.10
N GLN A 122 -12.14 18.85 -0.90
CA GLN A 122 -12.29 19.79 -2.02
C GLN A 122 -10.98 20.51 -2.42
N SER A 123 -10.02 20.58 -1.51
CA SER A 123 -8.86 21.48 -1.66
C SER A 123 -7.53 20.74 -1.74
N ASN A 124 -7.53 19.42 -1.54
CA ASN A 124 -6.33 18.60 -1.43
C ASN A 124 -6.46 17.37 -2.32
N MET A 125 -5.33 16.83 -2.75
CA MET A 125 -5.32 15.60 -3.54
C MET A 125 -5.46 14.40 -2.60
N ALA A 126 -6.47 13.55 -2.85
CA ALA A 126 -6.65 12.31 -2.11
C ALA A 126 -5.82 11.18 -2.74
N THR A 127 -5.02 10.49 -1.94
CA THR A 127 -4.39 9.21 -2.29
C THR A 127 -5.02 8.13 -1.44
N ILE A 128 -5.60 7.11 -2.06
CA ILE A 128 -6.26 6.01 -1.37
C ILE A 128 -5.63 4.70 -1.80
N TYR A 129 -5.30 3.85 -0.83
CA TYR A 129 -4.81 2.51 -1.08
C TYR A 129 -5.53 1.51 -0.17
N VAL A 130 -5.80 0.33 -0.71
CA VAL A 130 -6.51 -0.75 -0.02
C VAL A 130 -5.60 -1.97 0.06
N TYR A 131 -5.55 -2.61 1.22
CA TYR A 131 -4.90 -3.89 1.43
C TYR A 131 -5.94 -4.98 1.63
N VAL A 132 -5.69 -6.15 1.03
CA VAL A 132 -6.45 -7.36 1.34
C VAL A 132 -5.93 -7.93 2.66
N ILE A 133 -6.85 -8.21 3.58
CA ILE A 133 -6.57 -8.89 4.85
C ILE A 133 -7.45 -10.14 4.98
N GLY A 134 -7.12 -11.04 5.91
CA GLY A 134 -7.87 -12.29 6.08
C GLY A 134 -7.55 -13.32 4.98
N GLY A 135 -8.46 -14.26 4.76
CA GLY A 135 -8.25 -15.43 3.91
C GLY A 135 -7.42 -16.51 4.60
N ARG A 136 -6.81 -17.37 3.77
CA ARG A 136 -5.90 -18.44 4.20
C ARG A 136 -4.67 -17.88 4.88
N SER A 137 -4.22 -18.60 5.90
CA SER A 137 -3.03 -18.22 6.64
C SER A 137 -2.33 -19.42 7.26
N LYS A 138 -1.03 -19.26 7.52
CA LYS A 138 -0.15 -20.29 8.07
C LYS A 138 0.61 -19.78 9.29
N GLN A 139 0.80 -20.64 10.28
CA GLN A 139 1.62 -20.37 11.46
C GLN A 139 2.20 -21.66 12.03
N ARG A 140 3.44 -21.63 12.55
CA ARG A 140 3.98 -22.76 13.31
C ARG A 140 3.62 -22.63 14.79
N VAL A 141 2.96 -23.65 15.33
CA VAL A 141 2.47 -23.71 16.71
C VAL A 141 2.84 -25.07 17.30
N ALA A 142 3.57 -25.07 18.42
CA ALA A 142 4.04 -26.28 19.09
C ALA A 142 4.81 -27.24 18.17
N GLY A 143 5.58 -26.70 17.23
CA GLY A 143 6.37 -27.46 16.26
C GLY A 143 5.62 -27.87 15.01
N GLU A 144 4.30 -27.70 14.94
CA GLU A 144 3.48 -28.08 13.79
C GLU A 144 3.09 -26.86 12.95
N LEU A 145 3.05 -27.02 11.62
CA LEU A 145 2.53 -25.98 10.74
C LEU A 145 1.00 -26.11 10.68
N VAL A 146 0.31 -25.08 11.14
CA VAL A 146 -1.15 -25.02 11.19
C VAL A 146 -1.66 -24.05 10.14
N GLU A 147 -2.67 -24.49 9.37
CA GLU A 147 -3.42 -23.64 8.44
C GLU A 147 -4.70 -23.12 9.10
N TYR A 148 -5.06 -21.88 8.80
CA TYR A 148 -6.31 -21.26 9.24
C TYR A 148 -7.00 -20.59 8.07
N GLU A 149 -8.33 -20.52 8.15
CA GLU A 149 -9.19 -19.82 7.21
C GLU A 149 -9.93 -18.69 7.93
N SER A 150 -10.06 -17.54 7.27
CA SER A 150 -10.88 -16.42 7.75
C SER A 150 -11.49 -15.70 6.55
N PRO A 151 -12.68 -15.07 6.68
CA PRO A 151 -13.23 -14.25 5.60
C PRO A 151 -12.24 -13.17 5.18
N TYR A 152 -12.30 -12.76 3.91
CA TYR A 152 -11.50 -11.61 3.48
C TYR A 152 -11.97 -10.33 4.18
N GLY A 153 -11.06 -9.37 4.27
CA GLY A 153 -11.34 -8.03 4.70
C GLY A 153 -10.51 -7.04 3.90
N LEU A 154 -10.82 -5.77 4.09
CA LEU A 154 -10.14 -4.68 3.42
C LEU A 154 -9.72 -3.66 4.45
N ASP A 155 -8.43 -3.34 4.46
CA ASP A 155 -7.87 -2.20 5.19
C ASP A 155 -7.67 -1.05 4.20
N ILE A 156 -8.32 0.08 4.46
CA ILE A 156 -8.41 1.21 3.53
C ILE A 156 -7.71 2.39 4.17
N TYR A 157 -6.74 2.96 3.47
CA TYR A 157 -5.98 4.11 3.92
C TYR A 157 -6.21 5.25 2.95
N MET A 158 -6.51 6.42 3.50
CA MET A 158 -6.79 7.62 2.74
C MET A 158 -5.95 8.77 3.29
N GLN A 159 -5.20 9.40 2.39
CA GLN A 159 -4.26 10.47 2.69
C GLN A 159 -4.61 11.70 1.83
N PHE A 160 -4.64 12.87 2.45
CA PHE A 160 -4.82 14.15 1.77
C PHE A 160 -3.55 14.98 1.85
N ASN A 161 -3.19 15.55 0.71
CA ASN A 161 -1.91 16.19 0.41
C ASN A 161 -2.12 17.61 -0.12
#